data_AF-A0A8C8JQV0-F1
#
_entry.id   AF-A0A8C8JQV0-F1
#
_cell.length_a   1.000
_cell.length_b   1.000
_cell.length_c   1.000
_cell.angle_alpha   90.00
_cell.angle_beta   90.00
_cell.angle_gamma   90.00
#
_symmetry.space_group_name_H-M   'P 1'
#
loop_
_entity.id
_entity.type
_entity.pdbx_description
1 polymer ?
#
loop_
_entity_poly.entity_id
_entity_poly.type
_entity_poly.pdbx_seq_one_letter_code
_entity_poly.pdbx_strand_id
1 'polypeptide(L)'
;MLASNLPWLTPFSHAHTKVRSEVSGGGRKPWRQKGSGKARHGSIRSPIWRGGGVSHGPRGPTSFYYMLPMKVRVQGLKIALSSKLAQDYLHVVDTLNIPTPDPQYLMDLIRYRHWGESVLIVDA
;
A
#
# COMPACT_ATOMS: atom_id res chain seq x y z
N MET A 1 16.08 -1.45 -10.26
CA MET A 1 16.39 -1.43 -8.81
C MET A 1 15.65 -0.36 -8.03
N LEU A 2 15.51 0.88 -8.53
CA LEU A 2 14.74 1.92 -7.82
C LEU A 2 13.23 1.61 -7.75
N ALA A 3 12.65 1.09 -8.84
CA ALA A 3 11.22 0.78 -8.92
C ALA A 3 10.75 -0.39 -8.03
N SER A 4 11.64 -1.31 -7.65
CA SER A 4 11.29 -2.47 -6.80
C SER A 4 11.11 -2.12 -5.32
N ASN A 5 11.37 -0.87 -4.94
CA ASN A 5 11.36 -0.40 -3.55
C ASN A 5 10.15 0.50 -3.22
N LEU A 6 9.11 0.55 -4.04
CA LEU A 6 7.88 1.31 -3.75
C LEU A 6 6.73 0.50 -3.09
N PRO A 7 6.59 -0.84 -3.27
CA PRO A 7 5.44 -1.59 -2.72
C PRO A 7 5.41 -1.81 -1.20
N TRP A 8 6.47 -1.48 -0.44
CA TRP A 8 6.52 -1.77 1.01
C TRP A 8 5.81 -0.73 1.88
N LEU A 9 5.42 0.42 1.32
CA LEU A 9 4.83 1.54 2.07
C LEU A 9 3.35 1.34 2.44
N THR A 10 2.65 0.39 1.81
CA THR A 10 1.26 0.04 2.15
C THR A 10 1.09 -1.48 2.29
N PRO A 11 1.70 -2.09 3.33
CA PRO A 11 1.84 -3.54 3.43
C PRO A 11 0.56 -4.29 3.79
N PHE A 12 -0.58 -3.60 3.93
CA PHE A 12 -1.77 -4.15 4.55
C PHE A 12 -3.05 -3.82 3.78
N SER A 13 -3.80 -4.86 3.40
CA SER A 13 -5.16 -4.71 2.89
C SER A 13 -6.18 -5.11 3.95
N HIS A 14 -7.08 -4.17 4.27
CA HIS A 14 -8.21 -4.37 5.19
C HIS A 14 -9.47 -4.91 4.47
N ALA A 15 -9.42 -5.07 3.15
CA ALA A 15 -10.58 -5.54 2.39
C ALA A 15 -10.94 -6.97 2.80
N HIS A 16 -12.17 -7.19 3.24
CA HIS A 16 -12.67 -8.50 3.64
C HIS A 16 -14.08 -8.72 3.13
N THR A 17 -14.35 -9.89 2.58
CA THR A 17 -15.69 -10.31 2.18
C THR A 17 -16.14 -11.54 2.96
N LYS A 18 -17.44 -11.57 3.30
CA LYS A 18 -18.04 -12.68 4.04
C LYS A 18 -18.20 -13.90 3.14
N VAL A 19 -17.61 -15.02 3.56
CA VAL A 19 -17.88 -16.33 2.95
C VAL A 19 -19.23 -16.89 3.41
N ARG A 20 -19.74 -17.94 2.74
CA ARG A 20 -21.06 -18.53 3.06
C ARG A 20 -21.27 -18.92 4.53
N SER A 21 -20.19 -19.23 5.26
CA SER A 21 -20.22 -19.55 6.69
C SER A 21 -20.39 -18.32 7.58
N GLU A 22 -19.91 -17.15 7.15
CA GLU A 22 -19.89 -15.89 7.90
C GLU A 22 -21.12 -15.00 7.65
N VAL A 23 -21.82 -15.20 6.54
CA VAL A 23 -23.13 -14.56 6.28
C VAL A 23 -24.16 -15.09 7.30
N SER A 24 -25.12 -14.28 7.78
CA SER A 24 -26.15 -14.70 8.76
C SER A 24 -27.29 -15.55 8.13
N GLY A 25 -28.08 -16.32 8.91
CA GLY A 25 -29.19 -17.19 8.42
C GLY A 25 -28.88 -18.67 8.04
N GLY A 26 -29.35 -19.20 6.90
CA GLY A 26 -28.73 -20.35 6.20
C GLY A 26 -28.61 -21.77 6.81
N GLY A 27 -29.01 -22.02 8.07
CA GLY A 27 -28.81 -23.31 8.75
C GLY A 27 -29.82 -24.41 8.38
N ARG A 28 -30.97 -24.05 7.79
CA ARG A 28 -31.98 -25.02 7.33
C ARG A 28 -31.90 -25.20 5.83
N LYS A 29 -32.00 -26.46 5.37
CA LYS A 29 -32.11 -26.77 3.96
C LYS A 29 -33.36 -26.10 3.36
N PRO A 30 -33.26 -25.39 2.22
CA PRO A 30 -34.40 -24.65 1.67
C PRO A 30 -35.60 -25.53 1.32
N TRP A 31 -35.36 -26.73 0.77
CA TRP A 31 -36.39 -27.73 0.47
C TRP A 31 -35.80 -29.14 0.40
N ARG A 32 -36.70 -30.14 0.38
CA ARG A 32 -36.36 -31.56 0.21
C ARG A 32 -35.58 -31.82 -1.08
N GLN A 33 -34.63 -32.75 -1.07
CA GLN A 33 -33.71 -33.01 -2.19
C GLN A 33 -34.41 -33.45 -3.49
N LYS A 34 -35.58 -34.11 -3.39
CA LYS A 34 -36.36 -34.66 -4.50
C LYS A 34 -37.84 -34.32 -4.33
N GLY A 35 -38.60 -34.33 -5.42
CA GLY A 35 -40.06 -34.13 -5.41
C GLY A 35 -40.52 -32.68 -5.29
N SER A 36 -39.64 -31.70 -5.47
CA SER A 36 -39.99 -30.26 -5.48
C SER A 36 -40.03 -29.64 -6.88
N GLY A 37 -39.54 -30.34 -7.91
CA GLY A 37 -39.39 -29.80 -9.28
C GLY A 37 -38.35 -28.69 -9.42
N LYS A 38 -37.69 -28.27 -8.33
CA LYS A 38 -36.70 -27.17 -8.28
C LYS A 38 -35.27 -27.72 -8.28
N ALA A 39 -34.32 -26.85 -8.64
CA ALA A 39 -32.88 -27.13 -8.49
C ALA A 39 -32.51 -27.53 -7.05
N ARG A 40 -31.42 -28.28 -6.87
CA ARG A 40 -31.01 -28.78 -5.55
C ARG A 40 -30.13 -27.75 -4.86
N HIS A 41 -30.54 -27.30 -3.67
CA HIS A 41 -29.73 -26.38 -2.86
C HIS A 41 -29.58 -26.87 -1.42
N GLY A 42 -28.37 -26.68 -0.87
CA GLY A 42 -28.04 -27.03 0.51
C GLY A 42 -28.29 -25.89 1.50
N SER A 43 -28.08 -24.64 1.09
CA SER A 43 -28.28 -23.45 1.91
C SER A 43 -28.63 -22.24 1.04
N ILE A 44 -29.41 -21.31 1.60
CA ILE A 44 -29.69 -20.01 0.99
C ILE A 44 -28.48 -19.05 1.01
N ARG A 45 -27.42 -19.37 1.78
CA ARG A 45 -26.19 -18.55 1.85
C ARG A 45 -25.16 -18.92 0.78
N SER A 46 -25.48 -19.86 -0.10
CA SER A 46 -24.56 -20.26 -1.17
C SER A 46 -24.32 -19.07 -2.13
N PRO A 47 -23.11 -18.90 -2.71
CA PRO A 47 -22.77 -17.80 -3.61
C PRO A 47 -23.70 -17.62 -4.82
N ILE A 48 -24.41 -18.67 -5.20
CA ILE A 48 -25.39 -18.66 -6.31
C ILE A 48 -26.66 -17.85 -5.94
N TRP A 49 -26.95 -17.73 -4.64
CA TRP A 49 -28.13 -17.03 -4.14
C TRP A 49 -27.86 -15.54 -3.95
N ARG A 50 -28.89 -14.71 -4.18
CA ARG A 50 -28.85 -13.29 -3.81
C ARG A 50 -28.69 -13.15 -2.30
N GLY A 51 -27.73 -12.32 -1.86
CA GLY A 51 -27.38 -12.20 -0.44
C GLY A 51 -26.59 -13.38 0.12
N GLY A 52 -26.13 -14.31 -0.74
CA GLY A 52 -25.20 -15.37 -0.37
C GLY A 52 -23.78 -14.85 -0.13
N GLY A 53 -22.90 -15.70 0.39
CA GLY A 53 -21.50 -15.36 0.60
C GLY A 53 -20.70 -15.31 -0.70
N VAL A 54 -19.57 -14.60 -0.71
CA VAL A 54 -18.67 -14.53 -1.87
C VAL A 54 -17.68 -15.69 -1.83
N SER A 55 -17.42 -16.33 -2.98
CA SER A 55 -16.53 -17.50 -3.07
C SER A 55 -15.05 -17.12 -3.04
N HIS A 56 -14.63 -16.25 -3.97
CA HIS A 56 -13.25 -15.80 -4.11
C HIS A 56 -13.17 -14.28 -4.00
N GLY A 57 -13.57 -13.79 -2.82
CA GLY A 57 -13.43 -12.38 -2.46
C GLY A 57 -12.11 -12.13 -1.71
N PRO A 58 -11.73 -10.86 -1.51
CA PRO A 58 -10.62 -10.52 -0.64
C PRO A 58 -10.84 -11.09 0.77
N ARG A 59 -9.82 -11.76 1.30
CA ARG A 59 -9.79 -12.30 2.66
C ARG A 59 -8.82 -11.48 3.50
N GLY A 60 -9.34 -10.41 4.09
CA GLY A 60 -8.57 -9.54 4.98
C GLY A 60 -8.57 -10.01 6.44
N PRO A 61 -7.60 -9.55 7.24
CA PRO A 61 -6.45 -8.76 6.82
C PRO A 61 -5.36 -9.58 6.13
N THR A 62 -4.82 -9.07 5.02
CA THR A 62 -3.68 -9.68 4.32
C THR A 62 -2.47 -8.76 4.36
N SER A 63 -1.33 -9.33 4.77
CA SER A 63 -0.04 -8.66 4.71
C SER A 63 0.71 -9.06 3.44
N PHE A 64 1.25 -8.06 2.75
CA PHE A 64 2.14 -8.25 1.59
C PHE A 64 3.60 -7.98 1.96
N TYR A 65 3.94 -8.14 3.24
CA TYR A 65 5.26 -7.85 3.76
C TYR A 65 6.28 -8.90 3.29
N TYR A 66 7.39 -8.42 2.74
CA TYR A 66 8.59 -9.21 2.49
C TYR A 66 9.83 -8.35 2.76
N MET A 67 10.89 -8.97 3.28
CA MET A 67 12.15 -8.28 3.56
C MET A 67 13.12 -8.45 2.39
N LEU A 68 13.62 -7.33 1.86
CA LEU A 68 14.71 -7.34 0.89
C LEU A 68 16.06 -7.61 1.57
N PRO A 69 16.99 -8.34 0.92
CA PRO A 69 18.34 -8.53 1.44
C PRO A 69 19.03 -7.19 1.72
N MET A 70 19.80 -7.13 2.81
CA MET A 70 20.48 -5.89 3.24
C MET A 70 21.34 -5.27 2.14
N LYS A 71 22.08 -6.10 1.39
CA LYS A 71 22.96 -5.65 0.29
C LYS A 71 22.19 -4.89 -0.79
N VAL A 72 20.98 -5.36 -1.14
CA VAL A 72 20.13 -4.73 -2.17
C VAL A 72 19.61 -3.38 -1.68
N ARG A 73 19.20 -3.27 -0.42
CA ARG A 73 18.76 -2.00 0.18
C ARG A 73 19.89 -0.96 0.19
N VAL A 74 21.07 -1.36 0.64
CA VAL A 74 22.26 -0.48 0.65
C VAL A 74 22.65 -0.06 -0.76
N GLN A 75 22.63 -0.98 -1.72
CA GLN A 75 22.91 -0.67 -3.12
C GLN A 75 21.87 0.30 -3.71
N GLY A 76 20.60 0.12 -3.38
CA GLY A 76 19.53 1.04 -3.80
C GLY A 76 19.76 2.47 -3.31
N LEU A 77 20.16 2.64 -2.04
CA LEU A 77 20.47 3.95 -1.46
C LEU A 77 21.67 4.60 -2.17
N LYS A 78 22.75 3.84 -2.40
CA LYS A 78 23.93 4.33 -3.13
C LYS A 78 23.56 4.81 -4.53
N ILE A 79 22.76 4.02 -5.27
CA ILE A 79 22.29 4.39 -6.61
C ILE A 79 21.42 5.65 -6.56
N ALA A 80 20.54 5.79 -5.57
CA ALA A 80 19.71 6.99 -5.42
C ALA A 80 20.56 8.26 -5.22
N LEU A 81 21.53 8.20 -4.31
CA LEU A 81 22.45 9.32 -4.04
C LEU A 81 23.35 9.63 -5.25
N SER A 82 23.95 8.61 -5.88
CA SER A 82 24.76 8.79 -7.09
C SER A 82 23.94 9.37 -8.24
N SER A 83 22.69 8.95 -8.42
CA SER A 83 21.80 9.49 -9.45
C SER A 83 21.45 10.95 -9.21
N LYS A 84 21.23 11.35 -7.95
CA LYS A 84 20.97 12.76 -7.61
C LYS A 84 22.19 13.64 -7.81
N LEU A 85 23.38 13.12 -7.48
CA LEU A 85 24.63 13.81 -7.75
C LEU A 85 24.90 13.96 -9.26
N ALA A 86 24.70 12.91 -10.05
CA ALA A 86 24.92 12.93 -11.50
C ALA A 86 23.93 13.84 -12.26
N GLN A 87 22.81 14.19 -11.64
CA GLN A 87 21.79 15.10 -12.18
C GLN A 87 21.90 16.53 -11.60
N ASP A 88 22.97 16.83 -10.85
CA ASP A 88 23.19 18.11 -10.17
C ASP A 88 22.07 18.51 -9.17
N TYR A 89 21.33 17.53 -8.64
CA TYR A 89 20.25 17.73 -7.66
C TYR A 89 20.67 17.44 -6.21
N LEU A 90 21.94 17.07 -5.98
CA LEU A 90 22.47 16.84 -4.64
C LEU A 90 23.42 18.00 -4.27
N HIS A 91 23.09 18.71 -3.21
CA HIS A 91 23.91 19.79 -2.68
C HIS A 91 24.37 19.43 -1.27
N VAL A 92 25.68 19.48 -1.04
CA VAL A 92 26.28 19.28 0.29
C VAL A 92 26.44 20.66 0.93
N VAL A 93 25.88 20.82 2.13
CA VAL A 93 25.94 22.05 2.91
C VAL A 93 26.63 21.72 4.23
N ASP A 94 27.57 22.56 4.65
CA ASP A 94 28.36 22.35 5.87
C ASP A 94 27.52 22.58 7.13
N THR A 95 26.77 23.67 7.17
CA THR A 95 25.83 23.98 8.26
C THR A 95 24.54 24.57 7.73
N LEU A 96 23.42 24.07 8.24
CA LEU A 96 22.10 24.64 7.98
C LEU A 96 21.81 25.77 8.98
N ASN A 97 22.53 26.88 8.87
CA ASN A 97 22.26 28.04 9.73
C ASN A 97 21.10 28.86 9.13
N ILE A 98 19.89 28.63 9.63
CA ILE A 98 18.71 29.42 9.29
C ILE A 98 18.62 30.57 10.31
N PRO A 99 18.91 31.82 9.90
CA PRO A 99 19.03 32.97 10.82
C PRO A 99 17.69 33.42 11.39
N THR A 100 16.56 33.00 10.83
CA THR A 100 15.23 33.44 11.22
C THR A 100 14.25 32.29 11.10
N PRO A 101 13.32 32.10 12.06
CA PRO A 101 12.31 31.03 12.00
C PRO A 101 11.23 31.26 10.91
N ASP A 102 11.37 32.30 10.09
CA ASP A 102 10.43 32.64 9.04
C ASP A 102 10.53 31.63 7.88
N PRO A 103 9.44 30.90 7.54
CA PRO A 103 9.45 29.97 6.42
C PRO A 103 9.73 30.65 5.07
N GLN A 104 9.45 31.95 4.96
CA GLN A 104 9.62 32.71 3.72
C GLN A 104 11.10 32.83 3.34
N TYR A 105 11.98 32.99 4.34
CA TYR A 105 13.43 32.98 4.15
C TYR A 105 13.91 31.70 3.44
N LEU A 106 13.41 30.53 3.85
CA LEU A 106 13.80 29.26 3.26
C LEU A 106 13.29 29.13 1.82
N MET A 107 12.08 29.58 1.54
CA MET A 107 11.51 29.58 0.18
C MET A 107 12.29 30.48 -0.76
N ASP A 108 12.68 31.67 -0.30
CA ASP A 108 13.46 32.62 -1.08
C ASP A 108 14.88 32.10 -1.33
N LEU A 109 15.50 31.44 -0.34
CA LEU A 109 16.79 30.78 -0.49
C LEU A 109 16.74 29.68 -1.57
N ILE A 110 15.71 28.82 -1.52
CA ILE A 110 15.51 27.73 -2.50
C ILE A 110 15.36 28.30 -3.91
N ARG A 111 14.58 29.37 -4.08
CA ARG A 111 14.39 30.06 -5.37
C ARG A 111 15.68 30.69 -5.87
N TYR A 112 16.40 31.38 -4.99
CA TYR A 112 17.67 32.03 -5.32
C TYR A 112 18.75 31.03 -5.75
N ARG A 113 18.78 29.84 -5.12
CA ARG A 113 19.75 28.78 -5.43
C ARG A 113 19.29 27.85 -6.56
N HIS A 114 18.09 28.04 -7.09
CA HIS A 114 17.50 27.20 -8.15
C HIS A 114 17.43 25.70 -7.81
N TRP A 115 17.14 25.35 -6.54
CA TRP A 115 17.06 23.95 -6.09
C TRP A 115 15.79 23.20 -6.54
N GLY A 116 14.90 23.85 -7.27
CA GLY A 116 13.65 23.27 -7.79
C GLY A 116 12.45 23.49 -6.87
N GLU A 117 11.36 22.75 -7.13
CA GLU A 117 10.07 22.92 -6.45
C GLU A 117 10.01 22.24 -5.08
N SER A 118 10.71 21.12 -4.91
CA SER A 118 10.68 20.30 -3.69
C SER A 118 12.11 19.99 -3.24
N VAL A 119 12.40 20.30 -1.98
CA VAL A 119 13.70 20.04 -1.36
C VAL A 119 13.51 19.12 -0.15
N LEU A 120 14.38 18.10 -0.04
CA LEU A 120 14.47 17.24 1.14
C LEU A 120 15.75 17.60 1.89
N ILE A 121 15.60 18.08 3.13
CA ILE A 121 16.71 18.36 4.04
C ILE A 121 16.90 17.14 4.94
N VAL A 122 18.14 16.67 5.06
CA VAL A 122 18.52 15.55 5.93
C VAL A 122 19.60 16.05 6.87
N ASP A 123 19.31 15.99 8.18
CA ASP A 123 20.24 16.34 9.25
C ASP A 123 20.59 15.07 10.05
N ALA A 124 21.71 15.11 10.78
CA ALA A 124 22.26 13.99 11.55
C ALA A 124 21.68 13.89 12.97
#